data_AF-A0A957TET1-F1
#
_entry.id   AF-A0A957TET1-F1
#
_cell.length_a   1.000
_cell.length_b   1.000
_cell.length_c   1.000
_cell.angle_alpha   90.00
_cell.angle_beta   90.00
_cell.angle_gamma   90.00
#
_symmetry.space_group_name_H-M   'P 1'
#
loop_
_entity.id
_entity.type
_entity.pdbx_description
1 polymer ?
#
loop_
_entity_poly.entity_id
_entity_poly.type
_entity_poly.pdbx_seq_one_letter_code
_entity_poly.pdbx_strand_id
1 'polypeptide(L)' 'MIDPVLFSFKLFNFQVQLTWYGLIVMSGVLIGAWFAEREVRRRGENGEVLIDAMVWAVVAGIVGARLWYVMNA' A
#
# COMPACT_ATOMS: atom_id res chain seq x y z
N MET A 1 1.29 2.47 -27.25
CA MET A 1 1.06 3.34 -26.08
C MET A 1 0.27 2.49 -25.11
N ILE A 2 0.87 2.06 -23.98
CA ILE A 2 0.14 1.27 -22.98
C ILE A 2 -0.67 2.26 -22.16
N ASP A 3 -1.99 2.04 -22.08
CA ASP A 3 -2.86 2.88 -21.28
C ASP A 3 -2.46 2.75 -19.79
N PRO A 4 -2.20 3.88 -19.10
CA PRO A 4 -1.75 3.85 -17.70
C PRO A 4 -2.85 3.40 -16.73
N VAL A 5 -4.10 3.32 -17.20
CA VAL A 5 -5.28 2.94 -16.44
C VAL A 5 -5.68 1.52 -16.80
N LEU A 6 -5.67 0.64 -15.80
CA LEU A 6 -6.01 -0.77 -15.95
C LEU A 6 -7.52 -0.99 -15.95
N PHE A 7 -8.22 -0.39 -14.99
CA PHE A 7 -9.67 -0.46 -14.86
C PHE A 7 -10.20 0.87 -14.31
N SER A 8 -11.27 1.37 -14.91
CA SER A 8 -12.05 2.48 -14.37
C SER A 8 -13.44 1.96 -14.05
N PHE A 9 -13.79 1.95 -12.77
CA PHE A 9 -15.15 1.61 -12.35
C PHE A 9 -15.79 2.81 -11.64
N LYS A 10 -17.06 3.06 -11.93
CA LYS A 10 -17.85 4.08 -11.24
C LYS A 10 -18.54 3.42 -10.06
N LEU A 11 -18.23 3.86 -8.84
CA LEU A 11 -18.95 3.44 -7.63
C LEU A 11 -19.74 4.64 -7.10
N PHE A 12 -21.08 4.56 -7.18
CA PHE A 12 -22.09 5.54 -6.75
C PHE A 12 -22.00 6.96 -7.36
N ASN A 13 -20.87 7.64 -7.19
CA ASN A 13 -20.56 8.92 -7.85
C ASN A 13 -19.03 9.19 -7.93
N PHE A 14 -18.20 8.24 -7.48
CA PHE A 14 -16.74 8.35 -7.50
C PHE A 14 -16.18 7.55 -8.68
N GLN A 15 -15.40 8.22 -9.53
CA GLN A 15 -14.58 7.56 -10.53
C GLN A 15 -13.32 7.04 -9.85
N VAL A 16 -13.25 5.74 -9.61
CA VAL A 16 -12.05 5.08 -9.12
C VAL A 16 -11.30 4.54 -10.34
N GLN A 17 -10.14 5.14 -10.61
CA GLN A 17 -9.24 4.72 -11.67
C GLN A 17 -8.11 3.90 -11.04
N LEU A 18 -8.05 2.61 -11.37
CA LEU A 18 -6.95 1.75 -10.97
C LEU A 18 -5.83 1.90 -12.01
N THR A 19 -4.72 2.51 -11.61
CA THR A 19 -3.55 2.66 -12.48
C THR A 19 -2.61 1.47 -12.33
N TRP A 20 -1.83 1.18 -13.38
CA TRP A 20 -0.74 0.18 -13.30
C TRP A 20 0.24 0.47 -12.17
N TYR A 21 0.54 1.75 -11.94
CA TYR A 21 1.39 2.17 -10.83
C TYR A 21 0.79 1.77 -9.47
N GLY A 22 -0.51 2.02 -9.27
CA GLY A 22 -1.19 1.61 -8.03
C GLY A 22 -1.15 0.09 -7.82
N LEU A 23 -1.32 -0.69 -8.89
CA LEU A 23 -1.25 -2.15 -8.82
C LEU A 23 0.15 -2.64 -8.40
N ILE A 24 1.21 -2.06 -8.98
CA ILE A 24 2.60 -2.43 -8.67
C ILE A 24 2.97 -2.03 -7.23
N VAL A 25 2.53 -0.86 -6.77
CA VAL A 25 2.78 -0.43 -5.39
C VAL A 25 2.06 -1.35 -4.40
N MET A 26 0.78 -1.65 -4.64
CA MET A 26 0.00 -2.54 -3.76
C MET A 26 0.57 -3.96 -3.74
N SER A 27 1.02 -4.49 -4.87
CA SER A 27 1.64 -5.83 -4.89
C SER A 27 2.93 -5.86 -4.07
N GLY A 28 3.75 -4.80 -4.14
CA GLY A 28 4.94 -4.65 -3.30
C GLY A 28 4.60 -4.63 -1.80
N VAL A 29 3.57 -3.88 -1.41
CA VAL A 29 3.10 -3.83 -0.01
C VAL A 29 2.64 -5.21 0.47
N LEU A 30 1.84 -5.92 -0.33
CA LEU A 30 1.33 -7.26 0.01
C LEU A 30 2.46 -8.29 0.15
N ILE A 31 3.44 -8.28 -0.76
CA ILE A 31 4.61 -9.18 -0.70
C ILE A 31 5.44 -8.87 0.54
N GLY A 32 5.68 -7.58 0.83
CA GLY A 32 6.39 -7.15 2.03
C GLY A 32 5.68 -7.60 3.31
N ALA A 33 4.35 -7.47 3.34
CA ALA A 33 3.55 -7.91 4.49
C ALA A 33 3.63 -9.41 4.72
N TRP A 34 3.46 -10.19 3.66
CA TRP A 34 3.57 -11.63 3.74
C TRP A 34 4.95 -12.11 4.19
N PHE A 35 6.01 -11.45 3.71
CA PHE A 35 7.38 -11.77 4.11
C PHE A 35 7.63 -11.44 5.59
N ALA A 36 7.18 -10.25 6.03
CA ALA A 36 7.32 -9.83 7.42
C ALA A 36 6.54 -10.75 8.36
N GLU A 37 5.30 -11.11 8.02
CA GLU A 37 4.48 -12.03 8.81
C GLU A 37 5.13 -13.40 8.93
N ARG A 38 5.69 -13.92 7.83
CA ARG A 38 6.41 -15.19 7.82
C ARG A 38 7.63 -15.17 8.74
N GLU A 39 8.38 -14.06 8.75
CA GLU A 39 9.55 -13.90 9.60
C GLU A 39 9.18 -13.78 11.08
N VAL A 40 8.14 -13.01 11.41
CA VAL A 40 7.62 -12.88 12.79
C VAL A 40 7.10 -14.22 13.32
N ARG A 41 6.33 -14.95 12.51
CA ARG A 41 5.88 -16.31 12.85
C ARG A 41 7.05 -17.28 13.03
N ARG A 42 8.11 -17.17 12.22
CA ARG A 42 9.33 -17.98 12.37
C ARG A 42 10.05 -17.70 13.68
N ARG A 43 9.98 -16.46 14.19
CA ARG A 43 10.53 -16.05 15.49
C ARG A 43 9.64 -16.42 16.68
N GLY A 44 8.43 -16.95 16.42
CA GLY A 44 7.47 -17.32 17.47
C GLY A 44 6.74 -16.12 18.08
N GLU A 45 6.78 -14.96 17.43
CA GLU A 45 6.12 -13.74 17.90
C GLU A 45 4.72 -13.58 17.30
N ASN A 46 3.89 -12.74 17.93
CA ASN A 46 2.51 -12.54 17.51
C ASN A 46 2.44 -11.73 16.20
N GLY A 47 1.99 -12.39 15.12
CA GLY A 47 1.78 -11.76 13.82
C GLY A 47 0.69 -10.68 13.81
N GLU A 48 -0.23 -10.66 14.77
CA GLU A 48 -1.28 -9.62 14.85
C GLU A 48 -0.69 -8.24 15.10
N VAL A 49 0.26 -8.12 16.04
CA VAL A 49 0.93 -6.85 16.36
C VAL A 49 1.67 -6.32 15.13
N LEU A 50 2.25 -7.22 14.33
CA LEU A 50 2.91 -6.85 13.09
C LEU A 50 1.90 -6.30 12.09
N ILE A 51 0.78 -6.99 11.86
CA ILE A 51 -0.23 -6.53 10.91
C ILE A 51 -0.78 -5.16 11.33
N ASP A 52 -1.06 -4.95 12.62
CA ASP A 52 -1.47 -3.64 13.14
C ASP A 52 -0.41 -2.57 12.87
N ALA A 53 0.86 -2.86 13.13
CA ALA A 53 1.96 -1.94 12.84
C ALA A 53 2.10 -1.66 11.34
N MET A 54 1.84 -2.64 10.48
CA MET A 54 1.90 -2.49 9.02
C MET A 54 0.79 -1.59 8.49
N VAL A 55 -0.43 -1.69 9.04
CA VAL A 55 -1.52 -0.77 8.70
C VAL A 55 -1.13 0.67 9.03
N TRP A 56 -0.56 0.88 10.23
CA TRP A 56 -0.04 2.20 10.62
C TRP A 56 1.13 2.66 9.74
N ALA A 57 2.02 1.76 9.34
CA ALA A 57 3.13 2.08 8.43
C ALA A 57 2.65 2.55 7.06
N VAL A 58 1.58 1.94 6.50
CA VAL A 58 0.98 2.39 5.24
C VAL A 58 0.39 3.79 5.39
N VAL A 59 -0.36 4.05 6.48
CA VAL A 59 -0.93 5.38 6.76
C VAL A 59 0.19 6.42 6.91
N ALA A 60 1.22 6.11 7.69
CA ALA A 60 2.39 6.98 7.86
C ALA A 60 3.12 7.22 6.53
N GLY A 61 3.22 6.22 5.66
CA GLY A 61 3.79 6.34 4.32
C GLY A 61 3.01 7.32 3.44
N ILE A 62 1.68 7.26 3.47
CA ILE A 62 0.82 8.21 2.73
C ILE A 62 1.02 9.64 3.26
N VAL A 63 1.00 9.81 4.59
CA VAL A 63 1.22 11.12 5.22
C VAL A 63 2.61 11.65 4.89
N GLY A 64 3.64 10.81 5.02
CA GLY A 64 5.03 11.15 4.71
C GLY A 64 5.22 11.55 3.25
N ALA A 65 4.60 10.84 2.31
CA ALA A 65 4.65 11.20 0.89
C ALA A 65 4.03 12.58 0.62
N ARG A 66 2.94 12.93 1.33
CA ARG A 66 2.32 14.26 1.24
C ARG A 66 3.18 15.34 1.89
N LEU A 67 3.77 15.08 3.05
CA LEU A 67 4.69 16.02 3.70
C LEU A 67 5.93 16.26 2.85
N TRP A 68 6.50 15.22 2.26
CA TRP A 68 7.62 15.32 1.33
C TRP A 68 7.27 16.18 0.11
N TYR A 69 6.09 15.96 -0.47
CA TYR A 69 5.60 16.79 -1.58
C TYR A 69 5.51 18.27 -1.19
N VAL A 70 5.02 18.58 0.00
CA VAL A 70 4.93 19.96 0.50
C VAL A 70 6.29 20.56 0.80
N MET A 71 7.23 19.80 1.38
CA MET A 71 8.58 20.29 1.68
C MET A 71 9.42 20.52 0.41
N ASN A 72 9.15 19.75 -0.64
CA ASN A 72 9.85 19.84 -1.91
C ASN A 72 9.17 20.80 -2.91
N ALA A 73 7.96 21.29 -2.60
CA ALA A 73 7.22 22.27 -3.40
C ALA A 73 7.50 23.69 -2.91
#